data_AF-A0A920FEJ8-F1
#
_entry.id   AF-A0A920FEJ8-F1
#
_cell.length_a   1.000
_cell.length_b   1.000
_cell.length_c   1.000
_cell.angle_alpha   90.00
_cell.angle_beta   90.00
_cell.angle_gamma   90.00
#
_symmetry.space_group_name_H-M   'P 1'
#
loop_
_entity.id
_entity.type
_entity.pdbx_description
1 polymer ?
#
loop_
_entity_poly.entity_id
_entity_poly.type
_entity_poly.pdbx_seq_one_letter_code
_entity_poly.pdbx_strand_id
1 'polypeptide(L)'
;MDTKITYENGTMNNIFMGCYGIGVTRIVAAAIEQNHDDSGIIWPTTISPFKCVIIEIDASKNNSVRNQSDLLYKMLRDKKVDVIVDNRDVGFGIKMKDWELIGIPHFLLLGKTKLQKYRDS
;
A
#
# COMPACT_ATOMS: atom_id res chain seq x y z
N MET A 1 11.49 36.89 15.88
CA MET A 1 10.13 37.43 16.11
C MET A 1 9.97 37.61 17.60
N ASP A 2 9.94 38.86 18.08
CA ASP A 2 9.69 39.20 19.49
C ASP A 2 8.18 39.33 19.72
N THR A 3 7.49 38.18 19.71
CA THR A 3 6.02 38.16 19.86
C THR A 3 5.67 38.03 21.34
N LYS A 4 5.07 39.08 21.91
CA LYS A 4 4.66 39.14 23.32
C LYS A 4 3.16 39.39 23.41
N ILE A 5 2.51 38.75 24.37
CA ILE A 5 1.09 38.96 24.70
C ILE A 5 0.96 39.70 26.03
N THR A 6 0.04 40.65 26.08
CA THR A 6 -0.33 41.37 27.30
C THR A 6 -1.45 40.62 28.00
N TYR A 7 -1.26 40.26 29.26
CA TYR A 7 -2.29 39.68 30.11
C TYR A 7 -3.19 40.80 30.67
N GLU A 8 -4.39 40.47 31.17
CA GLU A 8 -5.35 41.47 31.69
C GLU A 8 -4.78 42.35 32.81
N ASN A 9 -3.75 41.86 33.52
CA ASN A 9 -3.00 42.59 34.54
C ASN A 9 -1.92 43.55 33.97
N GLY A 10 -1.87 43.75 32.65
CA GLY A 10 -0.89 44.62 31.98
C GLY A 10 0.52 44.01 31.83
N THR A 11 0.75 42.77 32.29
CA THR A 11 2.06 42.14 32.17
C THR A 11 2.28 41.57 30.77
N MET A 12 3.43 41.89 30.18
CA MET A 12 3.87 41.36 28.88
C MET A 12 4.60 40.04 29.10
N ASN A 13 4.13 38.95 28.51
CA ASN A 13 4.80 37.66 28.57
C ASN A 13 5.13 37.14 27.17
N ASN A 14 6.21 36.36 27.09
CA ASN A 14 6.61 35.69 25.87
C ASN A 14 5.62 34.57 25.54
N ILE A 15 5.34 34.41 24.25
CA ILE A 15 4.50 33.30 23.76
C ILE A 15 5.35 32.03 23.67
N PHE A 16 4.90 30.94 24.30
CA PHE A 16 5.44 29.62 24.04
C PHE A 16 4.90 29.11 22.70
N MET A 17 5.74 29.13 21.66
CA MET A 17 5.43 28.56 20.35
C MET A 17 6.19 27.25 20.15
N GLY A 18 5.52 26.24 19.64
CA GLY A 18 6.13 24.99 19.18
C GLY A 18 6.13 24.90 17.66
N CYS A 19 7.18 24.33 17.07
CA CYS A 19 7.19 23.92 15.68
C CYS A 19 7.17 22.39 15.64
N TYR A 20 6.21 21.81 14.91
CA TYR A 20 6.12 20.38 14.69
C TYR A 20 6.15 20.09 13.19
N GLY A 21 7.11 19.28 12.76
CA GLY A 21 7.24 18.82 11.37
C GLY A 21 7.44 17.31 11.36
N ILE A 22 6.42 16.57 10.90
CA ILE A 22 6.43 15.09 10.95
C ILE A 22 7.12 14.44 9.74
N GLY A 23 7.53 15.22 8.73
CA GLY A 23 8.31 14.75 7.60
C GLY A 23 7.75 13.49 6.93
N VAL A 24 6.56 13.57 6.33
CA VAL A 24 5.86 12.43 5.71
C VAL A 24 6.75 11.59 4.77
N THR A 25 7.57 12.24 3.95
CA THR A 25 8.53 11.53 3.06
C THR A 25 9.59 10.76 3.84
N ARG A 26 10.03 11.27 4.99
CA ARG A 26 10.99 10.58 5.87
C ARG A 26 10.37 9.37 6.52
N ILE A 27 9.07 9.40 6.85
CA ILE A 27 8.37 8.23 7.38
C ILE A 27 8.34 7.11 6.36
N VAL A 28 8.01 7.41 5.10
CA VAL A 28 7.99 6.41 4.01
C VAL A 28 9.39 5.81 3.82
N ALA A 29 10.43 6.66 3.74
CA ALA A 29 11.81 6.19 3.60
C ALA A 29 12.26 5.32 4.79
N ALA A 30 12.00 5.76 6.01
CA ALA A 30 12.35 5.01 7.23
C ALA A 30 11.60 3.67 7.33
N ALA A 31 10.34 3.62 6.90
CA ALA A 31 9.57 2.39 6.88
C ALA A 31 10.18 1.35 5.92
N ILE A 32 10.60 1.78 4.72
CA ILE A 32 11.30 0.91 3.74
C ILE A 32 12.65 0.46 4.30
N GLU A 33 13.45 1.39 4.80
CA GLU A 33 14.80 1.11 5.31
C GLU A 33 14.77 0.08 6.46
N GLN A 34 13.77 0.17 7.35
CA GLN A 34 13.63 -0.75 8.47
C GLN A 34 12.94 -2.07 8.11
N ASN A 35 12.15 -2.12 7.02
CA ASN A 35 11.34 -3.29 6.67
C ASN A 35 11.51 -3.63 5.18
N HIS A 36 12.54 -4.41 4.87
CA HIS A 36 12.78 -4.96 3.55
C HIS A 36 13.46 -6.33 3.66
N ASP A 37 13.38 -7.11 2.59
CA ASP A 37 14.13 -8.35 2.41
C ASP A 37 14.81 -8.38 1.03
N ASP A 38 15.40 -9.51 0.65
CA ASP A 38 16.04 -9.69 -0.65
C ASP A 38 15.05 -9.60 -1.84
N SER A 39 13.75 -9.75 -1.58
CA SER A 39 12.69 -9.73 -2.60
C SER A 39 12.09 -8.34 -2.78
N GLY A 40 12.06 -7.50 -1.74
CA GLY A 40 11.54 -6.14 -1.84
C GLY A 40 11.16 -5.47 -0.53
N ILE A 41 10.28 -4.49 -0.65
CA ILE A 41 9.77 -3.71 0.49
C ILE A 41 8.82 -4.57 1.33
N ILE A 42 8.82 -4.41 2.65
CA ILE A 42 7.81 -5.00 3.54
C ILE A 42 7.06 -3.85 4.22
N TRP A 43 5.89 -3.48 3.68
CA TRP A 43 5.14 -2.36 4.25
C TRP A 43 4.46 -2.71 5.59
N PRO A 44 4.48 -1.80 6.57
CA PRO A 44 3.50 -1.83 7.63
C PRO A 44 2.08 -1.75 7.05
N THR A 45 1.17 -2.57 7.56
CA THR A 45 -0.19 -2.72 7.02
C THR A 45 -0.92 -1.38 6.84
N THR A 46 -0.67 -0.41 7.71
CA THR A 46 -1.34 0.90 7.71
C THR A 46 -0.92 1.82 6.57
N ILE A 47 0.29 1.66 6.03
CA ILE A 47 0.87 2.57 5.01
C ILE A 47 1.19 1.86 3.69
N SER A 48 0.83 0.58 3.55
CA SER A 48 0.96 -0.14 2.29
C SER A 48 0.15 0.54 1.17
N PRO A 49 0.69 0.65 -0.06
CA PRO A 49 0.01 1.29 -1.20
C PRO A 49 -1.33 0.66 -1.54
N PHE A 50 -1.41 -0.67 -1.47
CA PHE A 50 -2.64 -1.45 -1.60
C PHE A 50 -2.64 -2.54 -0.54
N LYS A 51 -3.82 -3.03 -0.15
CA LYS A 51 -3.94 -4.19 0.75
C LYS A 51 -3.69 -5.49 0.01
N CYS A 52 -4.11 -5.57 -1.25
CA CYS A 52 -3.93 -6.76 -2.07
C CYS A 52 -3.81 -6.44 -3.56
N VAL A 53 -3.16 -7.35 -4.28
CA VAL A 53 -3.12 -7.37 -5.75
C VAL A 53 -3.75 -8.65 -6.26
N ILE A 54 -4.61 -8.52 -7.28
CA ILE A 54 -5.15 -9.64 -8.06
C ILE A 54 -4.25 -9.83 -9.28
N ILE A 55 -3.60 -10.98 -9.38
CA ILE A 55 -2.71 -11.32 -10.50
C ILE A 55 -3.42 -12.31 -11.42
N GLU A 56 -3.67 -11.86 -12.65
CA GLU A 56 -4.24 -12.70 -13.70
C GLU A 56 -3.15 -13.57 -14.36
N ILE A 57 -3.34 -14.88 -14.33
CA ILE A 57 -2.45 -15.89 -14.94
C ILE A 57 -3.08 -16.39 -16.25
N ASP A 58 -2.35 -16.24 -17.36
CA ASP A 58 -2.79 -16.65 -18.72
C ASP A 58 -4.17 -16.09 -19.16
N ALA A 59 -4.55 -14.89 -18.69
CA ALA A 59 -5.86 -14.30 -19.02
C ALA A 59 -6.05 -13.99 -20.51
N SER A 60 -4.97 -13.73 -21.25
CA SER A 60 -5.01 -13.56 -22.72
C SER A 60 -5.54 -14.79 -23.45
N LYS A 61 -5.50 -15.97 -22.81
CA LYS A 61 -6.03 -17.24 -23.34
C LYS A 61 -7.37 -17.63 -22.72
N ASN A 62 -7.91 -16.86 -21.77
CA ASN A 62 -9.08 -17.25 -21.01
C ASN A 62 -9.90 -16.06 -20.46
N ASN A 63 -10.97 -15.72 -21.18
CA ASN A 63 -11.95 -14.72 -20.76
C ASN A 63 -12.60 -15.01 -19.39
N SER A 64 -12.64 -16.29 -18.95
CA SER A 64 -13.18 -16.64 -17.62
C SER A 64 -12.32 -16.07 -16.49
N VAL A 65 -10.98 -16.01 -16.66
CA VAL A 65 -10.08 -15.45 -15.63
C VAL A 65 -10.35 -13.96 -15.47
N ARG A 66 -10.53 -13.27 -16.60
CA ARG A 66 -10.87 -11.85 -16.65
C ARG A 66 -12.19 -11.55 -15.92
N ASN A 67 -13.24 -12.29 -16.24
CA ASN A 67 -14.55 -12.11 -15.61
C ASN A 67 -14.52 -12.40 -14.10
N GLN A 68 -13.76 -13.41 -13.67
CA GLN A 68 -13.59 -13.73 -12.24
C GLN A 68 -12.79 -12.65 -11.51
N SER A 69 -11.74 -12.11 -12.15
CA SER A 69 -10.93 -11.00 -11.65
C SER A 69 -11.79 -9.75 -11.44
N ASP A 70 -12.60 -9.39 -12.42
CA ASP A 70 -13.51 -8.24 -12.32
C ASP A 70 -14.57 -8.42 -11.23
N LEU A 71 -15.11 -9.64 -11.08
CA LEU A 71 -16.06 -9.96 -10.02
C LEU A 71 -15.40 -9.85 -8.64
N LEU A 72 -14.23 -10.44 -8.47
CA LEU A 72 -13.48 -10.40 -7.20
C LEU A 72 -13.07 -8.97 -6.84
N TYR A 73 -12.61 -8.20 -7.82
CA TYR A 73 -12.31 -6.79 -7.66
C TYR A 73 -13.52 -6.02 -7.12
N LYS A 74 -14.70 -6.18 -7.74
CA LYS A 74 -15.94 -5.54 -7.27
C LYS A 74 -16.28 -5.95 -5.83
N MET A 75 -16.25 -7.25 -5.53
CA MET A 75 -16.54 -7.75 -4.18
C MET A 75 -15.61 -7.17 -3.10
N LEU A 76 -14.33 -6.99 -3.42
CA LEU A 76 -13.35 -6.41 -2.51
C LEU A 76 -13.55 -4.90 -2.35
N ARG A 77 -13.85 -4.19 -3.44
CA ARG A 77 -14.16 -2.75 -3.40
C ARG A 77 -15.44 -2.47 -2.61
N ASP A 78 -16.47 -3.31 -2.73
CA ASP A 78 -17.70 -3.21 -1.94
C ASP A 78 -17.43 -3.35 -0.44
N LYS A 79 -16.42 -4.16 -0.08
CA LYS A 79 -15.91 -4.31 1.30
C LYS A 79 -14.91 -3.21 1.71
N LYS A 80 -14.72 -2.18 0.87
CA LYS A 80 -13.75 -1.08 1.07
C LYS A 80 -12.31 -1.56 1.24
N VAL A 81 -11.96 -2.71 0.63
CA VAL A 81 -10.57 -3.18 0.57
C VAL A 81 -9.87 -2.44 -0.56
N ASP A 82 -8.68 -1.93 -0.28
CA ASP A 82 -7.85 -1.31 -1.30
C ASP A 82 -7.13 -2.40 -2.12
N VAL A 83 -7.54 -2.53 -3.37
CA VAL A 83 -7.18 -3.64 -4.25
C VAL A 83 -6.84 -3.13 -5.64
N ILE A 84 -5.86 -3.75 -6.28
CA ILE A 84 -5.46 -3.51 -7.67
C ILE A 84 -5.45 -4.80 -8.47
N VAL A 85 -5.74 -4.73 -9.77
CA VAL A 85 -5.69 -5.87 -10.70
C VAL A 85 -4.50 -5.71 -11.64
N ASP A 86 -3.62 -6.71 -11.71
CA ASP A 86 -2.55 -6.79 -12.70
C ASP A 86 -2.97 -7.65 -13.89
N ASN A 87 -3.40 -6.95 -14.92
CA ASN A 87 -3.85 -7.50 -16.19
C ASN A 87 -2.86 -7.34 -17.34
N ARG A 88 -1.62 -6.99 -17.05
CA ARG A 88 -0.58 -6.83 -18.06
C ARG A 88 -0.40 -8.16 -18.81
N ASP A 89 -0.18 -8.11 -20.12
CA ASP A 89 0.12 -9.31 -20.92
C ASP A 89 1.62 -9.66 -20.81
N VAL A 90 2.05 -9.93 -19.58
CA VAL A 90 3.42 -10.34 -19.24
C VAL A 90 3.38 -11.63 -18.42
N GLY A 91 4.46 -12.40 -18.48
CA GLY A 91 4.56 -13.67 -17.77
C GLY A 91 4.33 -13.53 -16.26
N PHE A 92 3.72 -14.54 -15.64
CA PHE A 92 3.40 -14.55 -14.22
C PHE A 92 4.62 -14.21 -13.33
N GLY A 93 5.78 -14.78 -13.63
CA GLY A 93 7.01 -14.49 -12.88
C GLY A 93 7.45 -13.03 -12.93
N ILE A 94 7.20 -12.33 -14.04
CA ILE A 94 7.49 -10.89 -14.16
C ILE A 94 6.52 -10.10 -13.29
N LYS A 95 5.22 -10.40 -13.36
CA LYS A 95 4.21 -9.77 -12.50
C LYS A 95 4.55 -9.95 -11.04
N MET A 96 4.85 -11.19 -10.65
CA MET A 96 5.12 -11.53 -9.26
C MET A 96 6.33 -10.76 -8.74
N LYS A 97 7.44 -10.77 -9.49
CA LYS A 97 8.66 -10.06 -9.11
C LYS A 97 8.43 -8.55 -8.94
N ASP A 98 7.66 -7.94 -9.82
CA ASP A 98 7.33 -6.50 -9.70
C ASP A 98 6.55 -6.21 -8.42
N TRP A 99 5.56 -7.04 -8.09
CA TRP A 99 4.72 -6.83 -6.91
C TRP A 99 5.37 -7.25 -5.59
N GLU A 100 6.27 -8.23 -5.62
CA GLU A 100 7.18 -8.56 -4.51
C GLU A 100 8.12 -7.39 -4.24
N LEU A 101 8.71 -6.80 -5.29
CA LEU A 101 9.57 -5.63 -5.17
C LEU A 101 8.82 -4.43 -4.55
N ILE A 102 7.58 -4.19 -5.00
CA ILE A 102 6.70 -3.15 -4.44
C ILE A 102 6.29 -3.45 -3.00
N GLY A 103 6.20 -4.72 -2.61
CA GLY A 103 5.94 -5.13 -1.23
C GLY A 103 4.48 -5.28 -0.83
N ILE A 104 3.58 -5.57 -1.78
CA ILE A 104 2.15 -5.68 -1.46
C ILE A 104 1.89 -6.86 -0.49
N PRO A 105 1.16 -6.66 0.62
CA PRO A 105 1.00 -7.69 1.65
C PRO A 105 0.31 -8.97 1.20
N HIS A 106 -0.65 -8.87 0.26
CA HIS A 106 -1.48 -10.00 -0.15
C HIS A 106 -1.60 -10.13 -1.66
N PHE A 107 -1.40 -11.37 -2.13
CA PHE A 107 -1.49 -11.74 -3.54
C PHE A 107 -2.68 -12.67 -3.76
N LEU A 108 -3.55 -12.31 -4.69
CA LEU A 108 -4.70 -13.09 -5.11
C LEU A 108 -4.43 -13.62 -6.52
N LEU A 109 -3.99 -14.87 -6.60
CA LEU A 109 -3.61 -15.50 -7.87
C LEU A 109 -4.85 -16.10 -8.53
N LEU A 110 -5.17 -15.64 -9.74
CA LEU A 110 -6.28 -16.13 -10.54
C LEU A 110 -5.77 -16.82 -11.80
N GLY A 111 -5.85 -18.16 -11.80
CA GLY A 111 -5.55 -19.00 -12.95
C GLY A 111 -6.64 -20.04 -13.20
N LYS A 112 -6.40 -20.95 -14.15
CA LYS A 112 -7.37 -22.02 -14.49
C LYS A 112 -7.65 -23.00 -13.36
N THR A 113 -6.82 -23.07 -12.32
CA THR A 113 -6.96 -24.07 -11.25
C THR A 113 -6.65 -23.46 -9.89
N LYS A 114 -7.72 -23.24 -9.11
CA LYS A 114 -7.81 -22.83 -7.69
C LYS A 114 -7.01 -21.59 -7.22
N LEU A 115 -7.69 -20.77 -6.41
CA LEU A 115 -7.10 -19.72 -5.58
C LEU A 115 -6.02 -20.33 -4.68
N GLN A 116 -4.76 -19.97 -4.92
CA GLN A 116 -3.64 -20.33 -4.06
C GLN A 116 -3.21 -19.09 -3.28
N LYS A 117 -3.27 -19.18 -1.95
CA LYS A 117 -2.84 -18.12 -1.05
C LYS A 117 -1.32 -18.17 -0.97
N TYR A 118 -0.63 -17.12 -1.39
CA TYR A 118 0.82 -17.13 -1.59
C TYR A 118 1.65 -16.68 -0.36
N ARG A 119 1.02 -16.24 0.73
CA ARG A 119 1.70 -15.95 2.01
C ARG A 119 0.74 -16.22 3.16
N ASP A 120 1.13 -17.14 4.03
CA ASP A 120 0.64 -17.17 5.40
C ASP A 120 1.54 -16.23 6.21
N SER A 121 0.92 -15.21 6.81
CA SER A 121 1.52 -14.35 7.81
C SER A 121 1.69 -15.09 9.13
#